data_AF-A0A5S4F466-F1
#
_entry.id   AF-A0A5S4F466-F1
#
_cell.length_a   1.000
_cell.length_b   1.000
_cell.length_c   1.000
_cell.angle_alpha   90.00
_cell.angle_beta   90.00
_cell.angle_gamma   90.00
#
_symmetry.space_group_name_H-M   'P 1'
#
loop_
_entity.id
_entity.type
_entity.pdbx_description
1 polymer ?
#
loop_
_entity_poly.entity_id
_entity_poly.type
_entity_poly.pdbx_seq_one_letter_code
_entity_poly.pdbx_strand_id
1 'polypeptide(L)'
;MSDLISRTTRGLFRDLMTGSTVEEIDAAFQDELFAPSTTSAYQDSSVRRIRTQEYLEAVDWSDVDHVSRALRVFERLAHGFEPQYSSKFFQSLKRDGYLLDEESGHILPIGPRFSLDSFVDGQEIS
;
A
#
# COMPACT_ATOMS: atom_id res chain seq x y z
N MET A 1 6.05 14.24 -12.82
CA MET A 1 5.10 13.12 -13.03
C MET A 1 4.22 13.04 -11.79
N SER A 2 3.01 12.50 -11.92
CA SER A 2 2.09 12.35 -10.79
C SER A 2 2.42 11.08 -10.03
N ASP A 3 2.42 11.15 -8.70
CA ASP A 3 2.63 9.97 -7.85
C ASP A 3 1.50 8.94 -8.03
N LEU A 4 1.86 7.65 -8.09
CA LEU A 4 0.91 6.54 -8.25
C LEU A 4 0.12 6.24 -6.96
N ILE A 5 0.73 6.47 -5.80
CA ILE A 5 0.11 6.32 -4.47
C ILE A 5 -0.01 7.70 -3.85
N SER A 6 -1.19 8.09 -3.39
CA SER A 6 -1.42 9.42 -2.86
C SER A 6 -0.73 9.65 -1.50
N ARG A 7 -0.43 10.91 -1.17
CA ARG A 7 0.09 11.29 0.15
C ARG A 7 -0.85 10.87 1.28
N THR A 8 -2.17 10.87 1.03
CA THR A 8 -3.18 10.42 1.99
C THR A 8 -3.05 8.94 2.31
N THR A 9 -2.92 8.08 1.30
CA THR A 9 -2.72 6.64 1.49
C THR A 9 -1.45 6.36 2.28
N ARG A 10 -0.34 7.04 1.95
CA ARG A 10 0.92 6.94 2.68
C ARG A 10 0.80 7.37 4.16
N GLY A 11 0.07 8.46 4.41
CA GLY A 11 -0.20 8.92 5.77
C GLY A 11 -1.02 7.91 6.59
N LEU A 12 -2.06 7.33 5.99
CA LEU A 12 -2.87 6.29 6.62
C LEU A 12 -2.05 5.02 6.92
N PHE A 13 -1.17 4.62 6.00
CA PHE A 13 -0.25 3.52 6.22
C PHE A 13 0.69 3.79 7.41
N ARG A 14 1.33 4.97 7.44
CA ARG A 14 2.19 5.41 8.54
C ARG A 14 1.47 5.37 9.89
N ASP A 15 0.20 5.80 9.93
CA ASP A 15 -0.60 5.76 11.15
C ASP A 15 -0.93 4.32 11.59
N LEU A 16 -1.21 3.43 10.64
CA LEU A 16 -1.44 2.01 10.90
C LEU A 16 -0.22 1.34 11.54
N MET A 17 1.01 1.71 11.12
CA MET A 17 2.26 1.15 11.65
C MET A 17 2.50 1.42 13.14
N THR A 18 1.71 2.27 13.78
CA THR A 18 1.76 2.43 15.25
C THR A 18 1.46 1.14 16.01
N GLY A 19 0.74 0.19 15.38
CA GLY A 19 0.48 -1.14 15.95
C GLY A 19 1.51 -2.22 15.60
N SER A 20 2.58 -1.90 14.88
CA SER A 20 3.70 -2.83 14.59
C SER A 20 4.92 -2.51 15.48
N THR A 21 6.06 -3.14 15.23
CA THR A 21 7.36 -2.84 15.85
C THR A 21 8.29 -2.16 14.84
N VAL A 22 9.30 -1.45 15.34
CA VAL A 22 10.32 -0.82 14.47
C VAL A 22 11.10 -1.88 13.68
N GLU A 23 11.38 -3.03 14.29
CA GLU A 23 12.09 -4.15 13.67
C GLU A 23 11.29 -4.78 12.53
N GLU A 24 9.98 -4.97 12.70
CA GLU A 24 9.11 -5.47 11.63
C GLU A 24 9.04 -4.50 10.45
N ILE A 25 8.95 -3.20 10.73
CA ILE A 25 8.97 -2.14 9.70
C ILE A 25 10.30 -2.19 8.94
N ASP A 26 11.43 -2.21 9.66
CA ASP A 26 12.75 -2.28 9.05
C ASP A 26 12.91 -3.52 8.17
N ALA A 27 12.59 -4.70 8.70
CA ALA A 27 12.71 -5.95 7.97
C ALA A 27 11.87 -5.94 6.69
N ALA A 28 10.61 -5.49 6.76
CA ALA A 28 9.73 -5.46 5.60
C ALA A 28 10.26 -4.54 4.49
N PHE A 29 10.73 -3.34 4.82
CA PHE A 29 11.27 -2.42 3.83
C PHE A 29 12.63 -2.85 3.28
N GLN A 30 13.53 -3.37 4.13
CA GLN A 30 14.88 -3.76 3.73
C GLN A 30 14.88 -5.02 2.85
N ASP A 31 13.97 -5.97 3.09
CA ASP A 31 13.79 -7.15 2.23
C ASP A 31 13.38 -6.75 0.80
N GLU A 32 12.73 -5.60 0.64
CA GLU A 32 12.37 -4.98 -0.66
C GLU A 32 13.42 -3.96 -1.16
N LEU A 33 14.60 -3.97 -0.56
CA LEU A 33 15.79 -3.17 -0.91
C LEU A 33 15.59 -1.66 -0.72
N PHE A 34 14.74 -1.25 0.22
CA PHE A 34 14.66 0.14 0.64
C PHE A 34 15.62 0.42 1.80
N ALA A 35 16.25 1.59 1.76
CA ALA A 35 16.95 2.18 2.88
C ALA A 35 16.15 3.38 3.40
N PRO A 36 16.11 3.62 4.72
CA PRO A 36 15.40 4.77 5.27
C PRO A 36 16.08 6.08 4.85
N SER A 37 15.30 7.12 4.56
CA SER A 37 15.82 8.45 4.30
C SER A 37 16.60 8.99 5.50
N THR A 38 17.85 9.38 5.29
CA THR A 38 18.73 9.97 6.33
C THR A 38 18.54 11.47 6.49
N THR A 39 17.72 12.09 5.63
CA THR A 39 17.46 13.53 5.61
C THR A 39 16.00 13.86 5.93
N SER A 40 15.24 12.90 6.48
CA SER A 40 13.85 13.15 6.83
C SER A 40 13.75 14.24 7.89
N ALA A 41 12.89 15.23 7.62
CA ALA A 41 12.60 16.32 8.55
C ALA A 41 11.32 16.08 9.37
N TYR A 42 10.65 14.94 9.16
CA TYR A 42 9.41 14.62 9.85
C TYR A 42 9.64 14.33 11.33
N GLN A 43 8.80 14.92 12.18
CA GLN A 43 8.86 14.77 13.62
C GLN A 43 7.50 14.32 14.16
N ASP A 44 7.52 13.34 15.06
CA ASP A 44 6.35 12.81 15.77
C ASP A 44 6.83 12.23 17.11
N SER A 45 5.94 12.02 18.08
CA SER A 45 6.31 11.34 19.33
C SER A 45 6.45 9.82 19.16
N SER A 46 5.88 9.26 18.09
CA SER A 46 5.95 7.84 17.76
C SER A 46 7.16 7.54 16.88
N VAL A 47 8.14 6.83 17.43
CA VAL A 47 9.30 6.33 16.69
C VAL A 47 8.92 5.46 15.49
N ARG A 48 7.77 4.76 15.56
CA ARG A 48 7.23 3.94 14.45
C ARG A 48 6.74 4.78 13.29
N ARG A 49 6.07 5.91 13.58
CA ARG A 49 5.62 6.84 12.54
C ARG A 49 6.81 7.53 11.88
N ILE A 50 7.79 7.98 12.67
CA ILE A 50 9.04 8.56 12.15
C ILE A 50 9.71 7.54 11.23
N ARG A 51 9.94 6.32 11.73
CA ARG A 51 10.65 5.31 10.96
C ARG A 51 9.94 4.94 9.66
N THR A 52 8.63 4.76 9.72
CA THR A 52 7.84 4.50 8.52
C THR A 52 7.93 5.67 7.54
N GLN A 53 7.89 6.91 8.03
CA GLN A 53 8.01 8.10 7.18
C GLN A 53 9.38 8.17 6.49
N GLU A 54 10.47 7.86 7.19
CA GLU A 54 11.82 7.82 6.60
C GLU A 54 11.87 6.87 5.40
N TYR A 55 11.26 5.68 5.52
CA TYR A 55 11.16 4.76 4.38
C TYR A 55 10.25 5.27 3.28
N LEU A 56 9.07 5.80 3.62
CA LEU A 56 8.13 6.33 2.63
C LEU A 56 8.73 7.48 1.81
N GLU A 57 9.65 8.26 2.39
CA GLU A 57 10.39 9.31 1.68
C GLU A 57 11.50 8.78 0.77
N ALA A 58 11.99 7.57 0.99
CA ALA A 58 12.98 6.91 0.14
C ALA A 58 12.38 6.20 -1.09
N VAL A 59 11.06 6.03 -1.12
CA VAL A 59 10.36 5.43 -2.28
C VAL A 59 10.14 6.51 -3.35
N ASP A 60 10.54 6.23 -4.60
CA ASP A 60 10.08 6.99 -5.76
C ASP A 60 8.67 6.53 -6.14
N TRP A 61 7.68 7.35 -5.82
CA TRP A 61 6.27 7.04 -6.04
C TRP A 61 5.79 7.27 -7.46
N SER A 62 6.66 7.78 -8.34
CA SER A 62 6.40 7.90 -9.77
C SER A 62 6.94 6.72 -10.57
N ASP A 63 7.79 5.89 -9.97
CA ASP A 63 8.35 4.67 -10.55
C ASP A 63 7.53 3.44 -10.15
N VAL A 64 7.04 2.71 -11.17
CA VAL A 64 6.20 1.52 -11.03
C VAL A 64 6.93 0.39 -10.29
N ASP A 65 8.25 0.23 -10.48
CA ASP A 65 9.04 -0.83 -9.84
C ASP A 65 9.27 -0.52 -8.35
N HIS A 66 9.47 0.75 -8.02
CA HIS A 66 9.50 1.21 -6.63
C HIS A 66 8.14 1.03 -5.95
N VAL A 67 7.04 1.41 -6.61
CA VAL A 67 5.70 1.25 -6.05
C VAL A 67 5.35 -0.22 -5.88
N SER A 68 5.64 -1.08 -6.84
CA SER A 68 5.36 -2.53 -6.74
C SER A 68 6.04 -3.17 -5.53
N ARG A 69 7.29 -2.80 -5.25
CA ARG A 69 8.01 -3.25 -4.04
C ARG A 69 7.40 -2.68 -2.76
N ALA A 70 7.06 -1.38 -2.75
CA ALA A 70 6.39 -0.77 -1.59
C ALA A 70 5.02 -1.40 -1.30
N LEU A 71 4.28 -1.85 -2.32
CA LEU A 71 3.02 -2.57 -2.13
C LEU A 71 3.22 -3.92 -1.43
N ARG A 72 4.29 -4.66 -1.73
CA ARG A 72 4.64 -5.90 -1.00
C ARG A 72 4.96 -5.64 0.47
N VAL A 73 5.61 -4.51 0.77
CA VAL A 73 5.79 -4.06 2.15
C VAL A 73 4.44 -3.81 2.82
N PHE A 74 3.51 -3.17 2.11
CA PHE A 74 2.17 -2.89 2.63
C PHE A 74 1.37 -4.16 2.88
N GLU A 75 1.42 -5.14 1.97
CA GLU A 75 0.81 -6.47 2.14
C GLU A 75 1.32 -7.12 3.44
N ARG A 76 2.65 -7.26 3.55
CA ARG A 76 3.28 -7.92 4.69
C ARG A 76 2.93 -7.26 6.02
N LEU A 77 3.03 -5.93 6.08
CA LEU A 77 2.79 -5.21 7.32
C LEU A 77 1.30 -5.10 7.65
N ALA A 78 0.41 -5.03 6.66
CA ALA A 78 -1.04 -4.94 6.91
C ALA A 78 -1.70 -6.29 7.21
N HIS A 79 -1.11 -7.42 6.81
CA HIS A 79 -1.68 -8.77 6.97
C HIS A 79 -2.03 -9.11 8.43
N GLY A 80 -1.29 -8.58 9.42
CA GLY A 80 -1.54 -8.84 10.85
C GLY A 80 -2.65 -8.00 11.49
N PHE A 81 -3.25 -7.05 10.77
CA PHE A 81 -4.20 -6.09 11.34
C PHE A 81 -5.64 -6.51 11.10
N GLU A 82 -6.47 -6.43 12.15
CA GLU A 82 -7.92 -6.59 11.99
C GLU A 82 -8.50 -5.52 11.05
N PRO A 83 -9.55 -5.85 10.26
CA PRO A 83 -10.12 -4.94 9.26
C PRO A 83 -10.53 -3.56 9.81
N GLN A 84 -10.94 -3.48 11.07
CA GLN A 84 -11.32 -2.22 11.71
C GLN A 84 -10.18 -1.20 11.77
N TYR A 85 -8.92 -1.66 11.79
CA TYR A 85 -7.74 -0.79 11.82
C TYR A 85 -7.21 -0.49 10.40
N SER A 86 -7.29 -1.45 9.48
CA SER A 86 -6.70 -1.34 8.12
C SER A 86 -7.67 -0.84 7.04
N SER A 87 -8.98 -0.85 7.29
CA SER A 87 -10.02 -0.50 6.29
C SER A 87 -9.83 0.87 5.64
N LYS A 88 -9.50 1.92 6.42
CA LYS A 88 -9.29 3.27 5.88
C LYS A 88 -8.10 3.31 4.91
N PHE A 89 -7.03 2.61 5.24
CA PHE A 89 -5.85 2.50 4.39
C PHE A 89 -6.20 1.81 3.07
N PHE A 90 -6.83 0.62 3.11
CA PHE A 90 -7.23 -0.10 1.90
C PHE A 90 -8.28 0.64 1.05
N GLN A 91 -9.21 1.37 1.68
CA GLN A 91 -10.15 2.23 0.95
C GLN A 91 -9.46 3.38 0.21
N SER A 92 -8.42 3.97 0.81
CA SER A 92 -7.62 5.00 0.15
C SER A 92 -6.80 4.41 -0.99
N LEU A 93 -6.18 3.25 -0.76
CA LEU A 93 -5.41 2.52 -1.75
C LEU A 93 -6.25 2.11 -2.98
N LYS A 94 -7.53 1.77 -2.77
CA LYS A 94 -8.52 1.55 -3.84
C LYS A 94 -8.75 2.77 -4.71
N ARG A 95 -8.72 3.98 -4.14
CA ARG A 95 -8.81 5.23 -4.92
C ARG A 95 -7.55 5.50 -5.73
N ASP A 96 -6.41 5.03 -5.24
CA ASP A 96 -5.13 5.08 -5.96
C ASP A 96 -5.01 3.99 -7.03
N GLY A 97 -6.03 3.13 -7.19
CA GLY A 97 -6.08 2.15 -8.27
C GLY A 97 -5.62 0.75 -7.88
N TYR A 98 -5.55 0.41 -6.58
CA TYR A 98 -5.09 -0.90 -6.11
C TYR A 98 -6.08 -1.53 -5.12
N LEU A 99 -6.30 -2.83 -5.20
CA LEU A 99 -7.14 -3.58 -4.26
C LEU A 99 -6.34 -4.64 -3.53
N LEU A 100 -6.71 -4.94 -2.28
CA LEU A 100 -6.30 -6.18 -1.64
C LEU A 100 -7.17 -7.31 -2.20
N ASP A 101 -6.55 -8.33 -2.75
CA ASP A 101 -7.20 -9.59 -3.06
C ASP A 101 -7.34 -10.40 -1.76
N GLU A 102 -8.57 -10.62 -1.31
CA GLU A 102 -8.84 -11.29 -0.04
C GLU A 102 -8.46 -12.78 -0.07
N GLU A 103 -8.41 -13.39 -1.26
CA GLU A 103 -8.04 -14.80 -1.42
C GLU A 103 -6.53 -15.00 -1.29
N SER A 104 -5.72 -14.23 -2.03
CA SER A 104 -4.26 -14.37 -2.01
C SER A 104 -3.56 -13.51 -0.96
N GLY A 105 -4.22 -12.47 -0.44
CA GLY A 105 -3.61 -11.46 0.43
C GLY A 105 -2.72 -10.45 -0.30
N HIS A 106 -2.65 -10.49 -1.63
CA HIS A 106 -1.83 -9.58 -2.43
C HIS A 106 -2.56 -8.29 -2.79
N ILE A 107 -1.81 -7.20 -2.93
CA ILE A 107 -2.31 -5.94 -3.48
C ILE A 107 -2.12 -5.97 -5.00
N LEU A 108 -3.23 -5.91 -5.74
CA LEU A 108 -3.26 -5.96 -7.19
C LEU A 108 -3.72 -4.63 -7.79
N PRO A 109 -3.18 -4.22 -8.95
CA PRO A 109 -3.72 -3.09 -9.68
C PRO A 109 -5.16 -3.41 -10.11
N ILE A 110 -6.05 -2.45 -9.91
CA ILE A 110 -7.38 -2.45 -10.52
C ILE A 110 -7.13 -2.23 -12.01
N GLY A 111 -7.06 -3.31 -12.77
CA GLY A 111 -6.92 -3.27 -14.22
C GLY A 111 -8.03 -2.43 -14.88
N PRO A 112 -7.97 -2.19 -16.21
CA PRO A 112 -9.11 -1.61 -16.91
C PRO A 112 -10.35 -2.45 -16.56
N ARG A 113 -11.35 -1.80 -15.97
CA ARG A 113 -12.63 -2.44 -15.61
C ARG A 113 -13.28 -2.95 -16.89
N PHE A 114 -12.94 -4.17 -17.30
CA PHE A 114 -13.88 -4.97 -18.05
C PHE A 114 -14.93 -5.38 -17.03
N SER A 115 -16.03 -4.63 -16.97
CA SER A 115 -17.25 -5.12 -16.35
C SER A 115 -17.57 -6.46 -17.01
N LEU A 116 -17.39 -7.55 -16.26
CA LEU A 116 -17.81 -8.88 -16.67
C LEU A 116 -19.34 -8.99 -16.88
N ASP A 117 -20.08 -7.94 -16.50
CA ASP A 117 -21.52 -7.79 -16.76
C ASP A 117 -21.87 -7.52 -18.24
N SER A 118 -20.90 -7.46 -19.15
CA SER A 118 -21.17 -7.28 -20.59
C SER A 118 -21.19 -8.58 -21.41
N PHE A 119 -21.09 -9.76 -20.79
CA PHE A 119 -20.98 -11.04 -21.51
C PHE A 119 -22.10 -12.06 -21.24
N VAL A 120 -23.25 -11.65 -20.69
CA VAL A 120 -24.44 -12.53 -20.64
C VAL A 120 -25.68 -11.75 -21.04
N ASP A 121 -25.76 -11.36 -22.31
CA ASP A 121 -27.05 -11.27 -23.00
C ASP A 121 -26.82 -11.49 -24.49
N GLY A 122 -26.99 -12.73 -24.94
CA GLY A 122 -26.65 -13.08 -26.33
C GLY A 122 -26.61 -14.55 -26.67
N GLN A 123 -27.45 -15.40 -26.09
CA GLN A 123 -27.85 -16.66 -26.72
C GLN A 123 -29.29 -17.03 -26.36
N GLU A 124 -30.24 -16.34 -27.01
CA GLU A 124 -31.42 -17.02 -27.56
C GLU A 124 -31.49 -16.69 -29.05
N ILE A 125 -31.04 -17.62 -29.89
CA ILE A 125 -31.56 -17.76 -31.24
C ILE A 125 -31.79 -19.25 -31.53
N SER A 126 -33.10 -19.56 -31.58
CA SER A 126 -33.82 -20.66 -32.27
C SER A 126 -33.25 -22.08 -32.31
#